data_AF-A0A6B0UWF9-F1
#
_entry.id   AF-A0A6B0UWF9-F1
#
_cell.length_a   1.000
_cell.length_b   1.000
_cell.length_c   1.000
_cell.angle_alpha   90.00
_cell.angle_beta   90.00
_cell.angle_gamma   90.00
#
_symmetry.space_group_name_H-M   'P 1'
#
loop_
_entity.id
_entity.type
_entity.pdbx_description
1 polymer ?
#
loop_
_entity_poly.entity_id
_entity_poly.type
_entity_poly.pdbx_seq_one_letter_code
_entity_poly.pdbx_strand_id
1 'polypeptide(L)'
;NKLLEVVSSPSAGKNFFFDAIVSFYINRGTIHNFNHYSDFPLQDAVDKRLLVWNKPNCEPAAFQTIKKIFGGDVDNVSVKYSPDMIVIRTPVIVLSNNETFPRDEAFNHRMFRYKLTACPALKMYDKKVHPLTIINLFDKFLDDKEYCIQRNLVP
;
A
#
# COMPACT_ATOMS: atom_id res chain seq x y z
N ASN A 1 -1.46 -12.75 5.30
CA ASN A 1 -1.17 -11.30 5.26
C ASN A 1 -2.28 -10.65 4.46
N LYS A 2 -2.60 -9.36 4.66
CA LYS A 2 -3.74 -8.72 3.97
C LYS A 2 -3.24 -7.50 3.21
N LEU A 3 -3.25 -7.57 1.88
CA LEU A 3 -3.00 -6.43 0.98
C LEU A 3 -4.19 -5.46 1.04
N LEU A 4 -3.91 -4.15 0.96
CA LEU A 4 -4.92 -3.12 0.71
C LEU A 4 -4.74 -2.52 -0.69
N GLU A 5 -5.70 -2.69 -1.60
CA GLU A 5 -5.79 -1.95 -2.85
C GLU A 5 -6.81 -0.82 -2.73
N VAL A 6 -6.37 0.42 -2.99
CA VAL A 6 -7.22 1.61 -3.01
C VAL A 6 -7.34 2.09 -4.44
N VAL A 7 -8.55 1.94 -4.98
CA VAL A 7 -8.88 2.31 -6.35
C VAL A 7 -9.60 3.65 -6.34
N SER A 8 -9.06 4.63 -7.08
CA SER A 8 -9.68 5.95 -7.21
C SER A 8 -9.22 6.66 -8.47
N SER A 9 -10.05 7.58 -8.99
CA SER A 9 -9.62 8.45 -10.08
C SER A 9 -8.34 9.24 -9.71
N PRO A 10 -7.57 9.69 -10.72
CA PRO A 10 -6.47 10.63 -10.49
C PRO A 10 -6.97 11.85 -9.69
N SER A 11 -6.16 12.31 -8.74
CA SER A 11 -6.47 13.48 -7.90
C SER A 11 -7.69 13.33 -6.98
N ALA A 12 -8.16 12.11 -6.72
CA ALA A 12 -9.19 11.83 -5.72
C ALA A 12 -8.74 12.05 -4.26
N GLY A 13 -7.44 12.26 -4.02
CA GLY A 13 -6.86 12.44 -2.69
C GLY A 13 -6.22 11.17 -2.09
N LYS A 14 -6.18 10.04 -2.81
CA LYS A 14 -5.56 8.80 -2.30
C LYS A 14 -4.12 8.97 -1.81
N ASN A 15 -3.25 9.59 -2.61
CA ASN A 15 -1.84 9.78 -2.24
C ASN A 15 -1.71 10.80 -1.11
N PHE A 16 -2.54 11.84 -1.12
CA PHE A 16 -2.57 12.87 -0.08
C PHE A 16 -2.85 12.26 1.31
N PHE A 17 -3.78 11.32 1.40
CA PHE A 17 -4.11 10.62 2.64
C PHE A 17 -3.11 9.51 2.99
N PHE A 18 -2.84 8.59 2.07
CA PHE A 18 -2.00 7.42 2.36
C PHE A 18 -0.52 7.75 2.54
N ASP A 19 0.00 8.83 1.94
CA ASP A 19 1.39 9.25 2.19
C ASP A 19 1.61 9.60 3.67
N ALA A 20 0.63 10.22 4.33
CA ALA A 20 0.70 10.56 5.74
C ALA A 20 0.62 9.31 6.64
N ILE A 21 -0.22 8.34 6.28
CA ILE A 21 -0.29 7.04 6.98
C ILE A 21 1.03 6.26 6.83
N VAL A 22 1.54 6.15 5.61
CA VAL A 22 2.75 5.40 5.31
C VAL A 22 3.96 5.97 6.04
N SER A 23 3.98 7.27 6.31
CA SER A 23 5.06 7.94 7.04
C SER A 23 5.26 7.40 8.46
N PHE A 24 4.22 6.88 9.11
CA PHE A 24 4.34 6.27 10.45
C PHE A 24 5.15 4.97 10.47
N TYR A 25 5.30 4.31 9.32
CA TYR A 25 6.05 3.05 9.25
C TYR A 25 7.57 3.25 9.23
N ILE A 26 8.02 4.49 8.97
CA ILE A 26 9.42 4.97 8.91
C ILE A 26 10.24 4.28 7.80
N ASN A 27 10.29 2.95 7.83
CA ASN A 27 10.99 2.10 6.88
C ASN A 27 10.00 1.45 5.90
N ARG A 28 9.64 2.21 4.86
CA ARG A 28 8.79 1.73 3.76
C ARG A 28 9.59 1.42 2.50
N GLY A 29 9.19 0.37 1.79
CA GLY A 29 9.66 0.01 0.45
C GLY A 29 8.70 0.46 -0.64
N THR A 30 9.20 0.43 -1.87
CA THR A 30 8.39 0.64 -3.07
C THR A 30 8.42 -0.63 -3.90
N ILE A 31 7.26 -1.08 -4.39
CA ILE A 31 7.21 -2.11 -5.43
C ILE A 31 7.26 -1.39 -6.78
N HIS A 32 8.21 -1.80 -7.62
CA HIS A 32 8.30 -1.31 -9.00
C HIS A 32 7.45 -2.18 -9.93
N ASN A 33 7.19 -1.67 -11.12
CA ASN A 33 6.32 -2.34 -12.08
C ASN A 33 6.97 -3.61 -12.63
N PHE A 34 6.19 -4.69 -12.72
CA PHE A 34 6.64 -5.95 -13.29
C PHE A 34 6.39 -5.93 -14.80
N ASN A 35 7.33 -5.35 -15.54
CA ASN A 35 7.32 -5.31 -17.00
C ASN A 35 8.70 -5.67 -17.56
N HIS A 36 8.79 -5.88 -18.87
CA HIS A 36 10.05 -6.19 -19.56
C HIS A 36 11.21 -5.21 -19.33
N TYR A 37 10.95 -4.00 -18.81
CA TYR A 37 11.99 -2.99 -18.53
C TYR A 37 12.46 -3.00 -17.07
N SER A 38 11.88 -3.84 -16.21
CA SER A 38 12.21 -3.89 -14.78
C SER A 38 12.77 -5.26 -14.40
N ASP A 39 14.09 -5.33 -14.30
CA ASP A 39 14.81 -6.56 -13.95
C ASP A 39 14.66 -6.94 -12.47
N PHE A 40 14.50 -5.94 -11.58
CA PHE A 40 14.51 -6.12 -10.12
C PHE A 40 13.34 -5.40 -9.44
N PRO A 41 12.08 -5.78 -9.71
CA PRO A 41 10.91 -5.01 -9.28
C PRO A 41 10.71 -4.99 -7.75
N LEU A 42 11.32 -5.95 -7.04
CA LEU A 42 11.18 -6.14 -5.59
C LEU A 42 12.44 -5.79 -4.80
N GLN A 43 13.49 -5.24 -5.41
CA GLN A 43 14.74 -4.95 -4.69
C GLN A 43 14.53 -4.01 -3.48
N ASP A 44 13.61 -3.05 -3.60
CA ASP A 44 13.28 -2.09 -2.54
C ASP A 44 12.30 -2.66 -1.51
N ALA A 45 11.88 -3.92 -1.64
CA ALA A 45 10.97 -4.59 -0.72
C ALA A 45 11.68 -5.32 0.43
N VAL A 46 13.00 -5.48 0.32
CA VAL A 46 13.83 -6.19 1.31
C VAL A 46 13.97 -5.36 2.59
N ASP A 47 13.82 -6.05 3.74
CA ASP A 47 13.93 -5.46 5.09
C ASP A 47 13.04 -4.25 5.32
N LYS A 48 11.80 -4.28 4.80
CA LYS A 48 10.82 -3.19 4.94
C LYS A 48 9.68 -3.55 5.88
N ARG A 49 9.11 -2.53 6.53
CA ARG A 49 7.93 -2.68 7.39
C ARG A 49 6.61 -2.55 6.64
N LEU A 50 6.63 -1.90 5.49
CA LEU A 50 5.48 -1.66 4.63
C LEU A 50 5.94 -1.49 3.19
N LEU A 51 5.21 -2.05 2.24
CA LEU A 51 5.43 -1.81 0.81
C LEU A 51 4.33 -0.93 0.25
N VAL A 52 4.69 0.01 -0.61
CA VAL A 52 3.75 0.81 -1.39
C VAL A 52 3.93 0.53 -2.87
N TRP A 53 2.83 0.24 -3.56
CA TRP A 53 2.83 0.12 -5.01
C TRP A 53 1.89 1.19 -5.61
N ASN A 54 2.50 2.28 -6.09
CA ASN A 54 1.75 3.40 -6.64
C ASN A 54 1.63 3.25 -8.16
N LYS A 55 0.40 3.38 -8.68
CA LYS A 55 0.06 3.19 -10.10
C LYS A 55 0.62 1.86 -10.63
N PRO A 56 0.21 0.73 -10.03
CA PRO A 56 0.76 -0.56 -10.39
C PRO A 56 0.53 -0.88 -11.86
N ASN A 57 1.57 -1.44 -12.47
CA ASN A 57 1.54 -2.06 -13.79
C ASN A 57 2.31 -3.38 -13.71
N CYS A 58 1.68 -4.46 -14.11
CA CYS A 58 2.28 -5.79 -14.09
C CYS A 58 1.72 -6.66 -15.22
N GLU A 59 2.60 -7.43 -15.83
CA GLU A 59 2.23 -8.42 -16.84
C GLU A 59 1.67 -9.68 -16.17
N PRO A 60 0.81 -10.47 -16.86
CA PRO A 60 0.22 -11.69 -16.30
C PRO A 60 1.24 -12.70 -15.80
N ALA A 61 2.43 -12.75 -16.41
CA ALA A 61 3.53 -13.61 -15.99
C ALA A 61 3.97 -13.34 -14.53
N ALA A 62 3.82 -12.11 -14.05
CA ALA A 62 4.19 -11.71 -12.69
C ALA A 62 3.13 -12.08 -11.63
N PHE A 63 1.92 -12.50 -12.02
CA PHE A 63 0.84 -12.75 -11.07
C PHE A 63 1.15 -13.83 -10.04
N GLN A 64 1.99 -14.82 -10.37
CA GLN A 64 2.40 -15.84 -9.40
C GLN A 64 3.26 -15.24 -8.28
N THR A 65 4.27 -14.45 -8.64
CA THR A 65 5.11 -13.73 -7.67
C THR A 65 4.28 -12.75 -6.85
N ILE A 66 3.39 -12.00 -7.49
CA ILE A 66 2.52 -11.04 -6.81
C ILE A 66 1.60 -11.75 -5.81
N LYS A 67 1.03 -12.92 -6.16
CA LYS A 67 0.21 -13.73 -5.24
C LYS A 67 0.99 -14.18 -4.01
N LYS A 68 2.27 -14.54 -4.15
CA LYS A 68 3.14 -14.86 -3.00
C LYS A 68 3.33 -13.66 -2.09
N ILE A 69 3.73 -12.51 -2.66
CA ILE A 69 3.95 -11.27 -1.90
C ILE A 69 2.66 -10.82 -1.19
N PHE A 70 1.50 -10.89 -1.86
CA PHE A 70 0.22 -10.49 -1.28
C PHE A 70 -0.28 -11.48 -0.23
N GLY A 71 0.01 -12.78 -0.39
CA GLY A 71 -0.20 -13.79 0.64
C GLY A 71 0.67 -13.54 1.88
N GLY A 72 1.82 -12.90 1.68
CA GLY A 72 2.87 -12.70 2.67
C GLY A 72 3.72 -13.94 2.85
N ASP A 73 3.91 -14.69 1.77
CA ASP A 73 4.86 -15.79 1.70
C ASP A 73 6.29 -15.24 1.76
N VAL A 74 7.21 -16.06 2.25
CA VAL A 74 8.64 -15.76 2.20
C VAL A 74 9.14 -16.14 0.81
N ASP A 75 9.77 -15.21 0.09
CA ASP A 75 10.28 -15.45 -1.27
C ASP A 75 11.68 -14.84 -1.44
N ASN A 76 12.49 -15.48 -2.28
CA ASN A 76 13.79 -14.94 -2.69
C ASN A 76 13.58 -13.90 -3.79
N VAL A 77 14.27 -12.78 -3.69
CA VAL A 77 14.23 -11.69 -4.67
C VAL A 77 15.64 -11.33 -5.09
N SER A 78 15.81 -11.13 -6.38
CA SER A 78 17.08 -10.67 -6.91
C SER A 78 17.25 -9.17 -6.65
N VAL A 79 18.44 -8.82 -6.17
CA VAL A 79 18.82 -7.45 -5.82
C VAL A 79 20.04 -7.07 -6.64
N LYS A 80 20.03 -5.88 -7.23
CA LYS A 80 21.11 -5.44 -8.11
C LYS A 80 22.44 -5.41 -7.36
N TYR A 81 23.46 -6.07 -7.92
CA TYR A 81 24.82 -6.16 -7.35
C TYR A 81 24.89 -6.84 -5.96
N SER A 82 23.88 -7.62 -5.59
CA SER A 82 23.83 -8.36 -4.33
C SER A 82 23.44 -9.81 -4.61
N PRO A 83 23.84 -10.77 -3.77
CA PRO A 83 23.19 -12.07 -3.72
C PRO A 83 21.68 -11.92 -3.55
N ASP A 84 20.92 -12.94 -3.97
CA ASP A 84 19.49 -12.99 -3.73
C ASP A 84 19.20 -12.76 -2.24
N MET A 85 18.23 -11.89 -1.98
CA MET A 85 17.79 -11.54 -0.64
C MET A 85 16.38 -12.08 -0.40
N ILE A 86 15.93 -12.06 0.84
CA ILE A 86 14.64 -12.60 1.23
C ILE A 86 13.67 -11.45 1.49
N VAL A 87 12.49 -11.52 0.87
CA VAL A 87 11.33 -10.72 1.30
C VAL A 87 10.49 -11.59 2.22
N ILE A 88 10.36 -11.13 3.47
CA ILE A 88 9.48 -11.76 4.46
C ILE A 88 8.05 -11.23 4.32
N ARG A 89 7.18 -11.68 5.22
CA ARG A 89 5.81 -11.22 5.33
C ARG A 89 5.73 -9.71 5.61
N THR A 90 5.59 -8.90 4.55
CA THR A 90 5.48 -7.44 4.63
C THR A 90 4.11 -6.97 4.14
N PRO A 91 3.37 -6.12 4.89
CA PRO A 91 2.10 -5.58 4.43
C PRO A 91 2.31 -4.70 3.20
N VAL A 92 1.29 -4.65 2.32
CA VAL A 92 1.39 -3.96 1.04
C VAL A 92 0.15 -3.08 0.83
N ILE A 93 0.38 -1.81 0.47
CA ILE A 93 -0.65 -0.86 0.05
C ILE A 93 -0.47 -0.57 -1.44
N VAL A 94 -1.53 -0.80 -2.21
CA VAL A 94 -1.59 -0.49 -3.63
C VAL A 94 -2.48 0.73 -3.85
N LEU A 95 -1.97 1.71 -4.59
CA LEU A 95 -2.69 2.93 -4.94
C LEU A 95 -2.91 2.95 -6.46
N SER A 96 -4.09 2.54 -6.92
CA SER A 96 -4.38 2.30 -8.35
C SER A 96 -5.48 3.22 -8.87
N ASN A 97 -5.41 3.57 -10.17
CA ASN A 97 -6.45 4.39 -10.80
C ASN A 97 -7.66 3.54 -11.22
N ASN A 98 -7.37 2.31 -11.62
CA ASN A 98 -8.30 1.29 -12.05
C ASN A 98 -7.99 0.01 -11.28
N GLU A 99 -8.89 -0.96 -11.31
CA GLU A 99 -8.63 -2.29 -10.74
C GLU A 99 -7.51 -2.97 -11.54
N THR A 100 -6.34 -3.15 -10.93
CA THR A 100 -5.15 -3.67 -11.63
C THR A 100 -5.08 -5.19 -11.59
N PHE A 101 -5.59 -5.81 -10.51
CA PHE A 101 -5.48 -7.25 -10.31
C PHE A 101 -6.78 -7.98 -10.65
N PRO A 102 -6.71 -9.22 -11.18
CA PRO A 102 -7.88 -10.06 -11.44
C PRO A 102 -8.77 -10.27 -10.21
N ARG A 103 -10.08 -10.43 -10.42
CA ARG A 103 -11.04 -10.81 -9.37
C ARG A 103 -11.16 -12.32 -9.18
N ASP A 104 -10.10 -13.06 -9.47
CA ASP A 104 -10.06 -14.50 -9.23
C ASP A 104 -10.03 -14.80 -7.72
N GLU A 105 -10.36 -16.03 -7.35
CA GLU A 105 -10.36 -16.47 -5.96
C GLU A 105 -8.98 -16.28 -5.29
N ALA A 106 -7.90 -16.52 -6.06
CA ALA A 106 -6.55 -16.40 -5.54
C ALA A 106 -6.20 -14.97 -5.11
N PHE A 107 -6.57 -13.95 -5.87
CA PHE A 107 -6.35 -12.56 -5.49
C PHE A 107 -7.33 -12.13 -4.40
N ASN A 108 -8.61 -12.46 -4.52
CA ASN A 108 -9.64 -12.01 -3.58
C ASN A 108 -9.39 -12.45 -2.13
N HIS A 109 -8.85 -13.66 -1.90
CA HIS A 109 -8.50 -14.12 -0.55
C HIS A 109 -7.29 -13.39 0.06
N ARG A 110 -6.46 -12.75 -0.77
CA ARG A 110 -5.20 -12.12 -0.35
C ARG A 110 -5.30 -10.60 -0.23
N MET A 111 -6.38 -10.00 -0.71
CA MET A 111 -6.51 -8.55 -0.79
C MET A 111 -7.88 -8.00 -0.39
N PHE A 112 -7.86 -6.80 0.18
CA PHE A 112 -9.02 -5.95 0.29
C PHE A 112 -8.97 -4.85 -0.74
N ARG A 113 -10.07 -4.67 -1.47
CA ARG A 113 -10.22 -3.58 -2.44
C ARG A 113 -11.19 -2.55 -1.91
N TYR A 114 -10.74 -1.31 -1.82
CA TYR A 114 -11.57 -0.16 -1.45
C TYR A 114 -11.65 0.81 -2.61
N LYS A 115 -12.87 1.21 -2.96
CA LYS A 115 -13.11 2.29 -3.92
C LYS A 115 -13.22 3.59 -3.15
N LEU A 116 -12.26 4.49 -3.37
CA LEU A 116 -12.26 5.80 -2.76
C LEU A 116 -12.94 6.81 -3.69
N THR A 117 -14.01 7.42 -3.21
CA THR A 117 -14.70 8.52 -3.91
C THR A 117 -13.79 9.74 -3.93
N ALA A 118 -13.73 10.42 -5.08
CA ALA A 118 -12.96 11.65 -5.21
C ALA A 118 -13.49 12.74 -4.28
N CYS A 119 -12.58 13.45 -3.62
CA CYS A 119 -12.88 14.64 -2.84
C CYS A 119 -12.31 15.88 -3.55
N PRO A 120 -13.09 16.60 -4.38
CA PRO A 120 -12.59 17.76 -5.12
C PRO A 120 -12.08 18.88 -4.22
N ALA A 121 -12.60 19.01 -3.00
CA ALA A 121 -12.15 19.99 -2.02
C ALA A 121 -10.66 19.83 -1.68
N LEU A 122 -10.10 18.62 -1.77
CA LEU A 122 -8.68 18.39 -1.51
C LEU A 122 -7.76 19.00 -2.57
N LYS A 123 -8.27 19.36 -3.75
CA LYS A 123 -7.47 19.97 -4.82
C LYS A 123 -6.92 21.35 -4.47
N MET A 124 -7.51 22.03 -3.49
CA MET A 124 -7.05 23.35 -3.05
C MET A 124 -5.74 23.30 -2.25
N TYR A 125 -5.36 22.12 -1.75
CA TYR A 125 -4.13 21.93 -1.00
C TYR A 125 -2.99 21.52 -1.94
N ASP A 126 -1.91 22.29 -1.90
CA ASP A 126 -0.69 22.09 -2.69
C ASP A 126 0.39 21.29 -1.93
N LYS A 127 0.25 21.19 -0.60
CA LYS A 127 1.21 20.54 0.30
C LYS A 127 0.70 19.19 0.79
N LYS A 128 1.63 18.32 1.18
CA LYS A 128 1.29 17.04 1.82
C LYS A 128 0.79 17.26 3.24
N VAL A 129 -0.08 16.36 3.69
CA VAL A 129 -0.53 16.29 5.08
C VAL A 129 0.64 15.92 5.98
N HIS A 130 0.82 16.66 7.07
CA HIS A 130 1.77 16.26 8.10
C HIS A 130 1.29 14.95 8.76
N PRO A 131 2.15 13.94 8.98
CA PRO A 131 1.70 12.64 9.51
C PRO A 131 0.89 12.75 10.80
N LEU A 132 1.29 13.63 11.73
CA LEU A 132 0.56 13.86 12.99
C LEU A 132 -0.88 14.37 12.80
N THR A 133 -1.21 14.99 11.66
CA THR A 133 -2.60 15.39 11.36
C THR A 133 -3.52 14.17 11.26
N ILE A 134 -3.00 12.99 10.89
CA ILE A 134 -3.79 11.75 10.87
C ILE A 134 -4.29 11.39 12.27
N ILE A 135 -3.49 11.62 13.31
CA ILE A 135 -3.91 11.37 14.70
C ILE A 135 -5.12 12.24 15.03
N ASN A 136 -5.05 13.55 14.73
CA ASN A 136 -6.16 14.47 14.96
C ASN A 136 -7.41 14.08 14.16
N LEU A 137 -7.25 13.57 12.94
CA LEU A 137 -8.37 13.07 12.14
C LEU A 137 -9.00 11.83 12.75
N PHE A 138 -8.19 10.88 13.22
CA PHE A 138 -8.69 9.68 13.87
C PHE A 138 -9.38 10.01 15.18
N ASP A 139 -8.79 10.86 16.02
CA ASP A 139 -9.41 11.28 17.29
C ASP A 139 -10.77 11.96 17.07
N LYS A 140 -10.96 12.63 15.93
CA LYS A 140 -12.20 13.35 15.62
C LYS A 140 -13.26 12.50 14.91
N PHE A 141 -12.86 11.55 14.08
CA PHE A 141 -13.76 10.88 13.13
C PHE A 141 -13.78 9.36 13.23
N LEU A 142 -12.81 8.74 13.91
CA LEU A 142 -12.76 7.29 14.06
C LEU A 142 -13.59 6.88 15.29
N ASP A 143 -14.75 6.27 15.06
CA ASP A 143 -15.63 5.73 16.11
C ASP A 143 -15.32 4.25 16.41
N ASP A 144 -14.03 3.92 16.49
CA ASP A 144 -13.59 2.59 16.91
C ASP A 144 -13.44 2.56 18.43
N LYS A 145 -14.16 1.65 19.10
CA LYS A 145 -14.20 1.59 20.56
C LYS A 145 -12.83 1.35 21.18
N GLU A 146 -12.04 0.46 20.59
CA GLU A 146 -10.70 0.13 21.11
C GLU A 146 -9.77 1.33 20.98
N TYR A 147 -9.78 1.99 19.82
CA TYR A 147 -9.05 3.23 19.57
C TYR A 147 -9.44 4.34 20.56
N CYS A 148 -10.74 4.58 20.74
CA CYS A 148 -11.25 5.62 21.64
C CYS A 148 -10.84 5.37 23.10
N ILE A 149 -10.82 4.11 23.55
CA ILE A 149 -10.32 3.73 24.89
C ILE A 149 -8.82 4.00 25.00
N GLN A 150 -8.01 3.53 24.05
CA GLN A 150 -6.55 3.72 24.07
C GLN A 150 -6.14 5.20 24.06
N ARG A 151 -6.91 6.04 23.37
CA ARG A 151 -6.69 7.48 23.27
C ARG A 151 -7.33 8.28 24.41
N ASN A 152 -8.06 7.64 25.33
CA ASN A 152 -8.86 8.29 26.39
C ASN A 152 -9.83 9.36 25.83
N LEU A 153 -10.51 9.04 24.73
CA LEU A 153 -11.48 9.93 24.08
C LEU A 153 -12.91 9.71 24.57
N VAL A 154 -13.15 8.61 25.28
CA VAL A 154 -14.39 8.35 26.03
C VAL A 154 -14.19 8.86 27.46
N PRO A 155 -15.17 9.59 28.03
CA PRO A 155 -15.10 10.04 29.42
C PRO A 155 -15.06 8.90 30.44
#